data_AF-A0A1U7H1J1-F1
#
_entry.id   AF-A0A1U7H1J1-F1
#
_cell.length_a   1.000
_cell.length_b   1.000
_cell.length_c   1.000
_cell.angle_alpha   90.00
_cell.angle_beta   90.00
_cell.angle_gamma   90.00
#
_symmetry.space_group_name_H-M   'P 1'
#
loop_
_entity.id
_entity.type
_entity.pdbx_description
1 polymer ?
#
loop_
_entity_poly.entity_id
_entity_poly.type
_entity_poly.pdbx_seq_one_letter_code
_entity_poly.pdbx_strand_id
1 'polypeptide(L)'
;MAITLELTRPKSVTTNAANSVLSVGTVVETDTAQEESFFIPIGLASTDPPSFTVANSTTTSGSNQVTTTNNGFSNVKVGDVVTGTGIPASTTVTAKANNNTITLNNNATASGTVTLTFDPPAVTPTLYAVKITHSKAGSVFGLNVALYTYDGSLGGTAGTAANASKTINLASTDGQPVQIDMDSVLTNLRVPQSA
;
A
#
# COMPACT_ATOMS: atom_id res chain seq x y z
N MET A 1 -14.38 16.29 0.18
CA MET A 1 -12.96 15.93 0.44
C MET A 1 -12.62 14.77 -0.48
N ALA A 2 -11.71 14.97 -1.43
CA ALA A 2 -11.19 13.85 -2.22
C ALA A 2 -10.03 13.23 -1.44
N ILE A 3 -10.09 11.92 -1.19
CA ILE A 3 -8.96 11.17 -0.67
C ILE A 3 -8.04 10.90 -1.86
N THR A 4 -6.90 11.60 -1.93
CA THR A 4 -5.86 11.35 -2.93
C THR A 4 -4.79 10.49 -2.30
N LEU A 5 -4.67 9.24 -2.76
CA LEU A 5 -3.61 8.31 -2.37
C LEU A 5 -2.42 8.51 -3.34
N GLU A 6 -1.42 9.27 -2.92
CA GLU A 6 -0.14 9.32 -3.63
C GLU A 6 0.70 8.09 -3.26
N LEU A 7 0.77 7.12 -4.18
CA LEU A 7 1.67 5.99 -4.08
C LEU A 7 2.97 6.32 -4.81
N THR A 8 4.10 6.33 -4.11
CA THR A 8 5.44 6.72 -4.60
C THR A 8 6.11 5.73 -5.57
N ARG A 9 5.33 4.84 -6.21
CA ARG A 9 5.85 3.78 -7.09
C ARG A 9 5.55 4.06 -8.57
N PRO A 10 6.22 3.40 -9.54
CA PRO A 10 6.25 3.81 -10.93
C PRO A 10 4.84 4.02 -11.47
N LYS A 11 4.66 5.14 -12.17
CA LYS A 11 3.40 5.48 -12.86
C LYS A 11 3.03 4.31 -13.77
N SER A 12 1.92 3.66 -13.48
CA SER A 12 1.31 2.69 -14.39
C SER A 12 1.18 3.33 -15.77
N VAL A 13 1.77 2.72 -16.79
CA VAL A 13 1.69 3.14 -18.20
C VAL A 13 0.95 2.05 -18.98
N THR A 14 0.43 2.37 -20.16
CA THR A 14 -0.36 1.44 -20.98
C THR A 14 0.37 0.14 -21.33
N THR A 15 1.69 0.14 -21.35
CA THR A 15 2.53 -1.05 -21.60
C THR A 15 2.87 -1.84 -20.32
N ASN A 16 2.48 -1.35 -19.14
CA ASN A 16 2.84 -1.94 -17.87
C ASN A 16 1.80 -1.62 -16.79
N ALA A 17 0.60 -2.18 -16.95
CA ALA A 17 -0.53 -1.92 -16.08
C ALA A 17 -0.35 -2.66 -14.74
N ALA A 18 -0.28 -1.91 -13.64
CA ALA A 18 -0.49 -2.48 -12.32
C ALA A 18 -1.97 -2.84 -12.18
N ASN A 19 -2.30 -4.13 -12.25
CA ASN A 19 -3.66 -4.62 -12.01
C ASN A 19 -3.92 -4.65 -10.51
N SER A 20 -4.53 -3.59 -9.97
CA SER A 20 -5.04 -3.60 -8.59
C SER A 20 -6.46 -4.16 -8.57
N VAL A 21 -6.61 -5.40 -8.11
CA VAL A 21 -7.93 -5.99 -7.85
C VAL A 21 -8.41 -5.47 -6.50
N LEU A 22 -9.53 -4.73 -6.50
CA LEU A 22 -10.23 -4.37 -5.28
C LEU A 22 -11.14 -5.54 -4.91
N SER A 23 -10.74 -6.33 -3.92
CA SER A 23 -11.60 -7.37 -3.35
C SER A 23 -12.09 -6.95 -1.97
N VAL A 24 -13.38 -7.12 -1.75
CA VAL A 24 -13.96 -7.08 -0.42
C VAL A 24 -13.79 -8.49 0.15
N GLY A 25 -12.96 -8.63 1.19
CA GLY A 25 -12.83 -9.93 1.88
C GLY A 25 -14.12 -10.29 2.63
N THR A 26 -14.13 -11.44 3.30
CA THR A 26 -15.28 -11.85 4.12
C THR A 26 -15.57 -10.78 5.15
N VAL A 27 -16.77 -10.21 5.05
CA VAL A 27 -17.32 -9.31 6.06
C VAL A 27 -17.50 -10.10 7.35
N VAL A 28 -16.96 -9.58 8.45
CA VAL A 28 -17.21 -10.11 9.79
C VAL A 28 -18.06 -9.09 10.54
N GLU A 29 -19.29 -9.49 10.84
CA GLU A 29 -20.15 -8.77 11.77
C GLU A 29 -19.80 -9.24 13.18
N THR A 30 -19.45 -8.29 14.06
CA THR A 30 -19.32 -8.59 15.49
C THR A 30 -20.47 -7.90 16.20
N ASP A 31 -21.47 -8.69 16.58
CA ASP A 31 -22.61 -8.25 17.37
C ASP A 31 -22.31 -8.51 18.84
N THR A 32 -21.89 -7.45 19.55
CA THR A 32 -21.84 -7.46 21.01
C THR A 32 -22.85 -6.43 21.48
N ALA A 33 -23.55 -6.69 22.59
CA ALA A 33 -24.78 -6.01 23.02
C ALA A 33 -24.76 -4.46 23.13
N GLN A 34 -23.65 -3.78 22.84
CA GLN A 34 -23.54 -2.31 22.80
C GLN A 34 -22.80 -1.73 21.60
N GLU A 35 -22.25 -2.53 20.68
CA GLU A 35 -21.59 -2.05 19.46
C GLU A 35 -21.80 -3.07 18.33
N GLU A 36 -22.59 -2.72 17.32
CA GLU A 36 -22.51 -3.43 16.05
C GLU A 36 -21.42 -2.75 15.21
N SER A 37 -20.43 -3.54 14.80
CA SER A 37 -19.38 -3.06 13.92
C SER A 37 -19.28 -3.91 12.67
N PHE A 38 -19.07 -3.22 11.55
CA PHE A 38 -18.85 -3.83 10.25
C PHE A 38 -17.40 -3.60 9.84
N PHE A 39 -16.69 -4.70 9.62
CA PHE A 39 -15.30 -4.65 9.18
C PHE A 39 -15.21 -5.00 7.69
N ILE A 40 -14.76 -4.04 6.88
CA ILE A 40 -14.51 -4.24 5.45
C ILE A 40 -13.00 -4.35 5.26
N PRO A 41 -12.44 -5.58 5.19
CA PRO A 41 -11.08 -5.74 4.75
C PRO A 41 -11.01 -5.38 3.27
N ILE A 42 -10.23 -4.35 2.95
CA ILE A 42 -9.90 -4.04 1.57
C ILE A 42 -8.61 -4.78 1.25
N GLY A 43 -8.78 -5.92 0.57
CA GLY A 43 -7.66 -6.65 0.00
C GLY A 43 -7.09 -5.84 -1.16
N LEU A 44 -5.94 -5.23 -0.94
CA LEU A 44 -5.07 -4.93 -2.06
C LEU A 44 -4.33 -6.24 -2.35
N ALA A 45 -4.45 -6.77 -3.57
CA ALA A 45 -3.61 -7.90 -3.99
C ALA A 45 -2.14 -7.44 -4.04
N SER A 46 -1.20 -8.35 -3.76
CA SER A 46 0.23 -8.11 -4.02
C SER A 46 0.40 -7.51 -5.39
N THR A 47 0.92 -6.29 -5.46
CA THR A 47 1.35 -5.73 -6.74
C THR A 47 2.79 -6.17 -6.94
N ASP A 48 2.94 -7.28 -7.64
CA ASP A 48 4.24 -7.70 -8.15
C ASP A 48 4.63 -6.66 -9.21
N PRO A 49 5.65 -5.84 -8.93
CA PRO A 49 6.04 -4.80 -9.85
C PRO A 49 6.58 -5.50 -11.09
N PRO A 50 6.17 -5.07 -12.27
CA PRO A 50 6.66 -5.69 -13.49
C PRO A 50 8.18 -5.52 -13.59
N SER A 51 8.85 -6.60 -13.97
CA SER A 51 10.27 -6.56 -14.25
C SER A 51 10.57 -5.62 -15.41
N PHE A 52 11.75 -5.02 -15.39
CA PHE A 52 12.20 -4.10 -16.44
C PHE A 52 13.68 -4.30 -16.75
N THR A 53 14.11 -3.85 -17.93
CA THR A 53 15.50 -3.99 -18.37
C THR A 53 16.19 -2.64 -18.44
N VAL A 54 17.49 -2.64 -18.18
CA VAL A 54 18.40 -1.51 -18.38
C VAL A 54 19.52 -1.96 -19.29
N ALA A 55 19.49 -1.45 -20.53
CA ALA A 55 20.56 -1.66 -21.50
C ALA A 55 21.82 -0.86 -21.13
N ASN A 56 22.94 -1.22 -21.75
CA ASN A 56 24.20 -0.50 -21.63
C ASN A 56 24.70 -0.34 -20.18
N SER A 57 24.52 -1.38 -19.36
CA SER A 57 25.08 -1.46 -18.01
C SER A 57 26.52 -1.96 -18.09
N THR A 58 27.45 -1.27 -17.45
CA THR A 58 28.86 -1.66 -17.40
C THR A 58 29.15 -2.44 -16.13
N THR A 59 29.58 -3.68 -16.29
CA THR A 59 30.07 -4.55 -15.21
C THR A 59 31.59 -4.66 -15.26
N THR A 60 32.20 -4.97 -14.11
CA THR A 60 33.62 -5.29 -14.01
C THR A 60 33.76 -6.59 -13.22
N SER A 61 34.43 -7.59 -13.79
CA SER A 61 34.68 -8.87 -13.14
C SER A 61 35.38 -8.67 -11.79
N GLY A 62 34.87 -9.31 -10.75
CA GLY A 62 35.35 -9.16 -9.38
C GLY A 62 34.84 -7.91 -8.64
N SER A 63 33.99 -7.09 -9.26
CA SER A 63 33.39 -5.90 -8.63
C SER A 63 31.88 -6.07 -8.42
N ASN A 64 31.35 -5.57 -7.30
CA ASN A 64 29.90 -5.46 -7.06
C ASN A 64 29.31 -4.12 -7.50
N GLN A 65 30.11 -3.20 -8.05
CA GLN A 65 29.60 -1.96 -8.60
C GLN A 65 29.26 -2.14 -10.09
N VAL A 66 28.05 -1.70 -10.43
CA VAL A 66 27.59 -1.61 -11.82
C VAL A 66 27.28 -0.16 -12.12
N THR A 67 27.71 0.29 -13.30
CA THR A 67 27.46 1.65 -13.77
C THR A 67 26.62 1.66 -15.03
N THR A 68 25.99 2.79 -15.33
CA THR A 68 25.27 3.03 -16.59
C THR A 68 25.39 4.51 -16.97
N THR A 69 24.92 4.87 -18.15
CA THR A 69 24.87 6.26 -18.65
C THR A 69 23.43 6.77 -18.68
N ASN A 70 23.23 8.08 -18.84
CA ASN A 70 21.92 8.71 -19.07
C ASN A 70 20.82 8.35 -18.06
N ASN A 71 21.14 8.28 -16.76
CA ASN A 71 20.20 7.93 -15.69
C ASN A 71 19.53 6.55 -15.88
N GLY A 72 20.22 5.56 -16.48
CA GLY A 72 19.67 4.23 -16.75
C GLY A 72 19.11 3.50 -15.51
N PHE A 73 19.58 3.84 -14.30
CA PHE A 73 19.08 3.28 -13.04
C PHE A 73 18.02 4.15 -12.35
N SER A 74 17.36 5.07 -13.07
CA SER A 74 16.29 5.92 -12.52
C SER A 74 15.21 5.12 -11.79
N ASN A 75 14.78 4.00 -12.38
CA ASN A 75 13.73 3.14 -11.83
C ASN A 75 14.25 2.10 -10.81
N VAL A 76 15.53 1.78 -10.82
CA VAL A 76 16.15 0.82 -9.88
C VAL A 76 16.04 1.31 -8.43
N LYS A 77 15.81 0.36 -7.51
CA LYS A 77 15.74 0.55 -6.06
C LYS A 77 16.58 -0.50 -5.33
N VAL A 78 16.93 -0.19 -4.09
CA VAL A 78 17.55 -1.16 -3.17
C VAL A 78 16.55 -2.30 -2.92
N GLY A 79 17.02 -3.53 -2.98
CA GLY A 79 16.20 -4.74 -2.85
C GLY A 79 15.80 -5.39 -4.18
N ASP A 80 15.92 -4.69 -5.31
CA ASP A 80 15.63 -5.28 -6.63
C ASP A 80 16.55 -6.49 -6.88
N VAL A 81 15.97 -7.60 -7.34
CA VAL A 81 16.73 -8.77 -7.82
C VAL A 81 17.28 -8.44 -9.20
N VAL A 82 18.57 -8.75 -9.41
CA VAL A 82 19.29 -8.42 -10.64
C VAL A 82 19.71 -9.70 -11.34
N THR A 83 19.40 -9.80 -12.63
CA THR A 83 19.85 -10.89 -13.50
C THR A 83 20.46 -10.34 -14.78
N GLY A 84 21.38 -11.09 -15.37
CA GLY A 84 22.06 -10.71 -16.61
C GLY A 84 23.35 -11.47 -16.81
N THR A 85 23.96 -11.32 -17.98
CA THR A 85 25.25 -11.94 -18.29
C THR A 85 26.31 -11.45 -17.31
N GLY A 86 27.04 -12.37 -16.69
CA GLY A 86 28.08 -12.04 -15.73
C GLY A 86 27.56 -11.63 -14.35
N ILE A 87 26.26 -11.74 -14.07
CA ILE A 87 25.69 -11.52 -12.74
C ILE A 87 25.38 -12.89 -12.10
N PRO A 88 25.93 -13.20 -10.91
CA PRO A 88 25.60 -14.44 -10.20
C PRO A 88 24.11 -14.59 -9.90
N ALA A 89 23.65 -15.82 -9.70
CA ALA A 89 22.30 -16.07 -9.21
C ALA A 89 22.08 -15.43 -7.82
N SER A 90 20.81 -15.12 -7.51
CA SER A 90 20.41 -14.52 -6.23
C SER A 90 21.10 -13.18 -5.92
N THR A 91 21.43 -12.42 -6.96
CA THR A 91 22.04 -11.10 -6.82
C THR A 91 20.96 -10.03 -6.61
N THR A 92 21.17 -9.11 -5.66
CA THR A 92 20.26 -8.01 -5.34
C THR A 92 21.00 -6.69 -5.23
N VAL A 93 20.29 -5.58 -5.44
CA VAL A 93 20.81 -4.23 -5.23
C VAL A 93 20.87 -3.92 -3.74
N THR A 94 22.07 -3.65 -3.21
CA THR A 94 22.30 -3.29 -1.80
C THR A 94 22.38 -1.79 -1.57
N ALA A 95 22.82 -1.04 -2.58
CA ALA A 95 22.87 0.41 -2.53
C ALA A 95 22.68 1.04 -3.91
N LYS A 96 22.18 2.27 -3.93
CA LYS A 96 22.11 3.11 -5.13
C LYS A 96 22.72 4.47 -4.80
N ALA A 97 23.94 4.70 -5.25
CA ALA A 97 24.64 5.95 -5.00
C ALA A 97 24.00 7.12 -5.77
N ASN A 98 23.57 6.85 -7.01
CA ASN A 98 22.86 7.80 -7.88
C ASN A 98 22.15 7.04 -9.02
N ASN A 99 21.59 7.74 -10.01
CA ASN A 99 20.89 7.12 -11.15
C ASN A 99 21.80 6.44 -12.19
N ASN A 100 23.11 6.41 -11.94
CA ASN A 100 24.14 5.85 -12.81
C ASN A 100 25.03 4.83 -12.11
N THR A 101 24.92 4.65 -10.79
CA THR A 101 25.79 3.76 -10.02
C THR A 101 24.98 3.03 -8.95
N ILE A 102 25.04 1.70 -9.00
CA ILE A 102 24.44 0.78 -8.02
C ILE A 102 25.49 -0.18 -7.48
N THR A 103 25.22 -0.72 -6.30
CA THR A 103 26.04 -1.75 -5.65
C THR A 103 25.19 -3.01 -5.48
N LEU A 104 25.80 -4.16 -5.76
CA LEU A 104 25.19 -5.49 -5.67
C LEU A 104 25.67 -6.22 -4.41
N ASN A 105 24.92 -7.23 -3.96
CA ASN A 105 25.37 -8.13 -2.88
C ASN A 105 26.44 -9.13 -3.33
N ASN A 106 26.51 -9.45 -4.63
CA ASN A 106 27.48 -10.34 -5.23
C ASN A 106 28.33 -9.60 -6.28
N ASN A 107 29.60 -9.98 -6.39
CA ASN A 107 30.48 -9.44 -7.43
C ASN A 107 30.09 -10.00 -8.81
N ALA A 108 30.13 -9.16 -9.84
CA ALA A 108 30.01 -9.61 -11.22
C ALA A 108 31.16 -10.56 -11.59
N THR A 109 30.87 -11.57 -12.41
CA THR A 109 31.84 -12.58 -12.86
C THR A 109 32.47 -12.25 -14.21
N ALA A 110 31.86 -11.32 -14.98
CA ALA A 110 32.37 -10.86 -16.26
C ALA A 110 32.38 -9.33 -16.34
N SER A 111 33.36 -8.80 -17.09
CA SER A 111 33.43 -7.39 -17.46
C SER A 111 32.76 -7.16 -18.82
N GLY A 112 32.13 -6.00 -19.01
CA GLY A 112 31.61 -5.60 -20.30
C GLY A 112 30.38 -4.72 -20.20
N THR A 113 29.77 -4.47 -21.36
CA THR A 113 28.50 -3.77 -21.49
C THR A 113 27.40 -4.80 -21.70
N VAL A 114 26.45 -4.86 -20.78
CA VAL A 114 25.38 -5.86 -20.74
C VAL A 114 24.01 -5.21 -20.55
N THR A 115 22.96 -5.92 -20.92
CA THR A 115 21.59 -5.59 -20.51
C THR A 115 21.27 -6.35 -19.24
N LEU A 116 20.85 -5.63 -18.21
CA LEU A 116 20.43 -6.21 -16.93
C LEU A 116 18.92 -6.18 -16.81
N THR A 117 18.34 -7.23 -16.23
CA THR A 117 16.93 -7.30 -15.87
C THR A 117 16.81 -7.13 -14.37
N PHE A 118 15.93 -6.21 -13.96
CA PHE A 118 15.61 -5.93 -12.57
C PHE A 118 14.20 -6.45 -12.29
N ASP A 119 14.09 -7.27 -11.26
CA ASP A 119 12.84 -7.79 -10.75
C ASP A 119 12.61 -7.22 -9.35
N PRO A 120 11.80 -6.16 -9.23
CA PRO A 120 11.59 -5.53 -7.94
C PRO A 120 10.85 -6.47 -6.99
N PRO A 121 11.18 -6.49 -5.69
CA PRO A 121 10.50 -7.36 -4.75
C PRO A 121 9.00 -7.07 -4.75
N ALA A 122 8.22 -8.14 -4.61
CA ALA A 122 6.79 -8.07 -4.38
C ALA A 122 6.51 -7.06 -3.26
N VAL A 123 5.70 -6.05 -3.55
CA VAL A 123 5.25 -5.16 -2.49
C VAL A 123 4.02 -5.81 -1.91
N THR A 124 4.20 -6.43 -0.75
CA THR A 124 3.08 -6.82 0.09
C THR A 124 2.34 -5.53 0.43
N PRO A 125 1.15 -5.31 -0.12
CA PRO A 125 0.49 -4.03 0.04
C PRO A 125 0.21 -3.85 1.52
N THR A 126 0.27 -2.59 1.92
CA THR A 126 -0.32 -2.19 3.17
C THR A 126 -1.81 -2.50 3.06
N LEU A 127 -2.30 -3.51 3.76
CA LEU A 127 -3.73 -3.75 3.82
C LEU A 127 -4.37 -2.46 4.37
N TYR A 128 -5.51 -2.06 3.82
CA TYR A 128 -6.32 -1.02 4.41
C TYR A 128 -7.60 -1.69 4.88
N ALA A 129 -8.02 -1.39 6.10
CA ALA A 129 -9.35 -1.78 6.53
C ALA A 129 -10.12 -0.55 6.98
N VAL A 130 -11.42 -0.55 6.71
CA VAL A 130 -12.33 0.43 7.25
C VAL A 130 -13.20 -0.29 8.26
N LYS A 131 -13.17 0.16 9.51
CA LYS A 131 -14.15 -0.22 10.52
C LYS A 131 -15.16 0.92 10.64
N ILE A 132 -16.42 0.57 10.52
CA ILE A 132 -17.52 1.47 10.87
C ILE A 132 -18.13 0.90 12.14
N THR A 133 -18.03 1.66 13.23
CA THR A 133 -18.75 1.39 14.47
C THR A 133 -19.88 2.40 14.57
N HIS A 134 -21.10 1.92 14.80
CA HIS A 134 -22.17 2.79 15.22
C HIS A 134 -22.45 2.59 16.71
N SER A 135 -22.89 3.65 17.37
CA SER A 135 -23.30 3.60 18.77
C SER A 135 -24.63 4.32 18.95
N LYS A 136 -25.43 3.83 19.89
CA LYS A 136 -26.69 4.46 20.26
C LYS A 136 -26.68 4.76 21.75
N ALA A 137 -26.87 6.02 22.09
CA ALA A 137 -27.06 6.47 23.47
C ALA A 137 -28.34 7.31 23.53
N GLY A 138 -29.44 6.71 23.99
CA GLY A 138 -30.76 7.34 23.91
C GLY A 138 -31.19 7.59 22.46
N SER A 139 -31.51 8.85 22.13
CA SER A 139 -31.87 9.32 20.77
C SER A 139 -30.66 9.76 19.94
N VAL A 140 -29.45 9.69 20.50
CA VAL A 140 -28.23 10.07 19.77
C VAL A 140 -27.68 8.86 19.04
N PHE A 141 -27.52 9.01 17.73
CA PHE A 141 -26.84 8.03 16.89
C PHE A 141 -25.43 8.54 16.56
N GLY A 142 -24.43 7.76 16.96
CA GLY A 142 -23.02 8.06 16.70
C GLY A 142 -22.47 7.18 15.59
N LEU A 143 -21.68 7.76 14.70
CA LEU A 143 -20.87 7.03 13.72
C LEU A 143 -19.39 7.30 13.96
N ASN A 144 -18.62 6.22 14.11
CA ASN A 144 -17.17 6.25 14.14
C ASN A 144 -16.65 5.46 12.94
N VAL A 145 -15.85 6.12 12.09
CA VAL A 145 -15.17 5.46 10.98
C VAL A 145 -13.68 5.49 11.26
N ALA A 146 -13.05 4.32 11.30
CA ALA A 146 -11.62 4.17 11.50
C ALA A 146 -10.99 3.50 10.28
N LEU A 147 -9.91 4.09 9.79
CA LEU A 147 -9.02 3.46 8.81
C LEU A 147 -7.88 2.79 9.55
N TYR A 148 -7.59 1.55 9.19
CA TYR A 148 -6.45 0.79 9.68
C TYR A 148 -5.48 0.57 8.54
N THR A 149 -4.20 0.77 8.81
CA THR A 149 -3.11 0.42 7.88
C THR A 149 -2.29 -0.70 8.47
N TYR A 150 -1.91 -1.66 7.64
CA TYR A 150 -1.00 -2.74 8.02
C TYR A 150 0.27 -2.59 7.20
N ASP A 151 1.44 -2.86 7.75
CA ASP A 151 2.75 -2.69 7.09
C ASP A 151 3.18 -3.90 6.22
N GLY A 152 2.27 -4.86 6.03
CA GLY A 152 2.53 -6.10 5.29
C GLY A 152 3.07 -7.25 6.15
N SER A 153 3.36 -7.04 7.44
CA SER A 153 3.85 -8.08 8.36
C SER A 153 2.86 -9.21 8.66
N LEU A 154 1.59 -9.07 8.28
CA LEU A 154 0.54 -10.04 8.60
C LEU A 154 0.70 -11.40 7.91
N GLY A 155 1.52 -11.51 6.86
CA GLY A 155 1.92 -12.81 6.29
C GLY A 155 0.77 -13.75 5.88
N GLY A 156 -0.37 -13.20 5.46
CA GLY A 156 -1.58 -13.97 5.11
C GLY A 156 -2.63 -14.08 6.23
N THR A 157 -2.32 -13.59 7.44
CA THR A 157 -3.30 -13.42 8.52
C THR A 157 -4.28 -12.30 8.19
N ALA A 158 -5.56 -12.47 8.53
CA ALA A 158 -6.56 -11.43 8.35
C ALA A 158 -6.23 -10.17 9.19
N GLY A 159 -6.36 -9.00 8.59
CA GLY A 159 -6.28 -7.73 9.31
C GLY A 159 -7.47 -7.57 10.26
N THR A 160 -7.20 -7.10 11.47
CA THR A 160 -8.16 -6.78 12.53
C THR A 160 -7.75 -5.46 13.20
N ALA A 161 -8.66 -4.83 13.93
CA ALA A 161 -8.32 -3.62 14.67
C ALA A 161 -7.14 -3.80 15.65
N ALA A 162 -6.93 -5.02 16.17
CA ALA A 162 -5.90 -5.30 17.18
C ALA A 162 -4.49 -5.48 16.61
N ASN A 163 -4.36 -5.89 15.34
CA ASN A 163 -3.07 -6.14 14.68
C ASN A 163 -2.73 -5.09 13.61
N ALA A 164 -3.36 -3.92 13.67
CA ALA A 164 -3.07 -2.81 12.78
C ALA A 164 -1.78 -2.09 13.16
N SER A 165 -0.94 -1.78 12.16
CA SER A 165 0.27 -0.99 12.34
C SER A 165 -0.04 0.47 12.66
N LYS A 166 -1.19 0.97 12.20
CA LYS A 166 -1.68 2.32 12.52
C LYS A 166 -3.20 2.40 12.38
N THR A 167 -3.81 3.27 13.16
CA THR A 167 -5.23 3.63 13.08
C THR A 167 -5.38 5.13 12.83
N ILE A 168 -6.32 5.49 11.96
CA ILE A 168 -6.73 6.87 11.68
C ILE A 168 -8.23 6.94 11.91
N ASN A 169 -8.67 7.65 12.94
CA ASN A 169 -10.08 7.88 13.19
C ASN A 169 -10.54 9.09 12.36
N LEU A 170 -11.56 8.90 11.53
CA LEU A 170 -12.28 9.99 10.90
C LEU A 170 -13.27 10.55 11.91
N ALA A 171 -12.80 11.54 12.67
CA ALA A 171 -13.60 12.32 13.59
C ALA A 171 -14.01 13.66 12.96
N SER A 172 -14.99 14.35 13.54
CA SER A 172 -15.24 15.77 13.26
C SER A 172 -14.02 16.62 13.68
N THR A 173 -14.01 17.90 13.29
CA THR A 173 -12.91 18.84 13.57
C THR A 173 -12.55 18.99 15.06
N ASP A 174 -13.43 18.57 15.95
CA ASP A 174 -13.29 18.55 17.42
C ASP A 174 -12.79 17.20 17.97
N GLY A 175 -12.46 16.23 17.11
CA GLY A 175 -11.94 14.92 17.52
C GLY A 175 -13.02 13.95 18.00
N GLN A 176 -14.30 14.31 17.90
CA GLN A 176 -15.41 13.47 18.30
C GLN A 176 -16.00 12.66 17.14
N PRO A 177 -16.67 11.52 17.40
CA PRO A 177 -17.43 10.83 16.37
C PRO A 177 -18.53 11.73 15.82
N VAL A 178 -18.88 11.56 14.55
CA VAL A 178 -19.99 12.31 13.95
C VAL A 178 -21.28 11.87 14.64
N GLN A 179 -21.96 12.82 15.27
CA GLN A 179 -23.22 12.58 15.96
C GLN A 179 -24.39 13.15 15.18
N ILE A 180 -25.46 12.38 15.07
CA ILE A 180 -26.75 12.80 14.54
C ILE A 180 -27.76 12.73 15.68
N ASP A 181 -28.28 13.89 16.08
CA ASP A 181 -29.39 13.99 17.03
C ASP A 181 -30.70 13.65 16.32
N MET A 182 -31.23 12.45 16.58
CA MET A 182 -32.46 12.00 15.94
C MET A 182 -33.69 12.79 16.39
N ASP A 183 -33.68 13.35 17.60
CA ASP A 183 -34.82 14.14 18.09
C ASP A 183 -34.89 15.47 17.32
N SER A 184 -33.75 16.08 17.03
CA SER A 184 -33.65 17.25 16.15
C SER A 184 -34.14 16.93 14.73
N VAL A 185 -33.71 15.80 14.15
CA VAL A 185 -34.16 15.37 12.81
C VAL A 185 -35.68 15.14 12.79
N LEU A 186 -36.22 14.44 13.78
CA LEU A 186 -37.66 14.15 13.89
C LEU A 186 -38.48 15.42 14.13
N THR A 187 -37.96 16.38 14.89
CA THR A 187 -38.61 17.68 15.14
C THR A 187 -38.70 18.49 13.84
N ASN A 188 -37.65 18.47 13.02
CA ASN A 188 -37.64 19.14 11.72
C ASN A 188 -38.51 18.44 10.66
N LEU A 189 -38.77 17.14 10.80
CA LEU A 189 -39.66 16.37 9.91
C LEU A 189 -41.14 16.49 10.28
N ARG A 190 -41.47 16.89 11.52
CA ARG A 190 -42.86 17.09 11.92
C ARG A 190 -43.46 18.24 11.11
N VAL A 191 -44.35 17.91 10.20
CA VAL A 191 -45.25 18.90 9.59
C VAL A 191 -46.13 19.46 10.71
N PRO A 192 -46.24 20.80 10.87
CA PRO A 192 -47.15 21.39 11.83
C PRO A 192 -48.55 20.83 11.58
N GLN A 193 -49.16 20.21 12.59
CA GLN A 193 -50.58 19.88 12.48
C GLN A 193 -51.33 21.21 12.43
N SER A 194 -52.06 21.44 11.34
CA SER A 194 -52.95 22.60 11.24
C SER A 194 -53.97 22.53 12.37
N ALA A 195 -54.00 23.57 13.19
CA ALA A 195 -55.01 23.75 14.24
C ALA A 195 -56.43 23.83 13.66
#